data_AF-A0A6V7L7K5-F1
#
_entry.id   AF-A0A6V7L7K5-F1
#
_cell.length_a   1.000
_cell.length_b   1.000
_cell.length_c   1.000
_cell.angle_alpha   90.00
_cell.angle_beta   90.00
_cell.angle_gamma   90.00
#
_symmetry.space_group_name_H-M   'P 1'
#
loop_
_entity.id
_entity.type
_entity.pdbx_description
1 polymer ?
#
loop_
_entity_poly.entity_id
_entity_poly.type
_entity_poly.pdbx_seq_one_letter_code
_entity_poly.pdbx_strand_id
1 'polypeptide(L)' 'MAAISLLNPKAEVARAGQALAVNISGAKGIQEVMKTNLGPRGTMK' A
#
# COMPACT_ATOMS: atom_id res chain seq x y z
N MET A 1 3.51 17.18 -16.10
CA MET A 1 2.15 17.52 -15.65
C MET A 1 1.11 17.42 -16.78
N ALA A 2 1.49 17.53 -18.06
CA ALA A 2 0.57 17.44 -19.20
C ALA A 2 -0.16 16.08 -19.37
N ALA A 3 0.37 14.97 -18.84
CA ALA A 3 -0.25 13.65 -18.97
C ALA A 3 -1.37 13.34 -17.94
N ILE A 4 -1.61 14.23 -16.96
CA ILE A 4 -2.58 13.97 -15.88
C ILE A 4 -4.01 14.33 -16.32
N SER A 5 -4.21 15.12 -17.39
CA SER A 5 -5.55 15.50 -17.86
C SER A 5 -6.33 14.37 -18.55
N LEU A 6 -5.69 13.22 -18.81
CA LEU A 6 -6.32 12.01 -19.34
C LEU A 6 -7.00 11.16 -18.25
N LEU A 7 -6.77 11.48 -16.98
CA LEU A 7 -7.29 10.74 -15.85
C LEU A 7 -8.51 11.45 -15.26
N ASN A 8 -9.43 10.66 -14.70
CA ASN A 8 -10.60 11.19 -14.02
C ASN A 8 -10.20 12.18 -12.91
N PRO A 9 -10.95 13.28 -12.70
CA PRO A 9 -10.79 14.12 -11.53
C PRO A 9 -10.91 13.23 -10.28
N LYS A 10 -9.91 13.26 -9.40
CA LYS A 10 -9.67 12.38 -8.21
C LYS A 10 -8.77 11.16 -8.43
N ALA A 11 -8.24 10.92 -9.62
CA ALA A 11 -7.25 9.87 -9.80
C ALA A 11 -5.95 10.23 -9.06
N GLU A 12 -5.53 9.37 -8.13
CA GLU A 12 -4.22 9.45 -7.50
C GLU A 12 -3.18 8.79 -8.39
N VAL A 13 -2.06 9.46 -8.63
CA VAL A 13 -0.99 8.96 -9.50
C VAL A 13 0.34 9.10 -8.78
N ALA A 14 1.01 7.97 -8.58
CA ALA A 14 2.40 7.91 -8.16
C ALA A 14 3.28 7.54 -9.36
N ARG A 15 4.41 8.22 -9.55
CA ARG A 15 5.40 7.81 -10.57
C ARG A 15 6.03 6.48 -10.18
N ALA A 16 6.54 5.70 -11.13
CA ALA A 16 6.98 4.31 -10.91
C ALA A 16 7.85 4.09 -9.64
N GLY A 17 8.87 4.92 -9.40
CA GLY A 17 9.70 4.81 -8.19
C GLY A 17 8.97 5.14 -6.89
N GLN A 18 8.05 6.11 -6.92
CA GLN A 18 7.20 6.46 -5.78
C GLN A 18 6.13 5.40 -5.53
N ALA A 19 5.54 4.84 -6.59
CA ALA A 19 4.57 3.76 -6.51
C ALA A 19 5.16 2.50 -5.85
N LEU A 20 6.40 2.15 -6.20
CA LEU A 20 7.12 1.04 -5.57
C LEU A 20 7.31 1.28 -4.07
N ALA A 21 7.77 2.49 -3.68
CA ALA A 21 7.97 2.84 -2.27
C ALA A 21 6.65 2.79 -1.47
N VAL A 22 5.56 3.30 -2.04
CA VAL A 22 4.21 3.25 -1.43
C VAL A 22 3.75 1.80 -1.24
N ASN A 23 3.89 0.96 -2.27
CA ASN A 23 3.49 -0.44 -2.20
C ASN A 23 4.30 -1.23 -1.15
N ILE A 24 5.62 -1.01 -1.07
CA ILE A 24 6.47 -1.66 -0.05
C ILE A 24 6.05 -1.23 1.36
N SER A 25 5.82 0.07 1.57
CA SER A 25 5.40 0.61 2.86
C SER A 25 4.04 0.04 3.29
N GLY A 26 3.07 0.05 2.39
CA GLY A 26 1.73 -0.51 2.63
C GLY A 26 1.77 -2.00 2.94
N ALA A 27 2.51 -2.79 2.15
CA ALA A 27 2.65 -4.23 2.37
C ALA A 27 3.31 -4.56 3.71
N LYS A 28 4.35 -3.81 4.13
CA LYS A 28 4.99 -3.97 5.44
C LYS A 28 4.03 -3.67 6.59
N GLY A 29 3.21 -2.62 6.45
CA GLY A 29 2.20 -2.29 7.45
C GLY A 29 1.19 -3.43 7.67
N ILE A 30 0.67 -3.99 6.56
CA ILE A 30 -0.23 -5.15 6.62
C ILE A 30 0.46 -6.37 7.23
N GLN A 31 1.72 -6.61 6.85
CA GLN A 31 2.50 -7.73 7.39
C GLN A 31 2.63 -7.64 8.91
N GLU A 32 2.95 -6.47 9.47
CA GLU A 32 3.07 -6.32 10.93
C GLU A 32 1.74 -6.49 11.67
N VAL A 33 0.61 -6.10 11.06
CA VAL A 33 -0.72 -6.40 11.62
C VAL A 33 -1.00 -7.90 11.61
N MET A 34 -0.71 -8.59 10.50
CA MET A 34 -0.97 -10.02 10.36
C MET A 34 -0.05 -10.88 11.25
N LYS A 35 1.17 -10.40 11.52
CA LYS A 35 2.19 -11.10 12.31
C LYS A 35 1.69 -11.51 13.70
N THR A 36 0.89 -10.68 14.36
CA THR A 36 0.35 -11.00 15.70
C THR A 36 -0.74 -12.05 15.67
N ASN A 37 -1.30 -12.35 14.49
CA ASN A 37 -2.43 -13.25 14.30
C ASN A 37 -1.98 -14.66 13.89
N LEU A 38 -0.67 -14.88 13.69
CA LEU A 38 -0.12 -16.15 13.22
C LEU A 38 0.34 -17.07 14.36
N GLY A 39 0.16 -18.38 14.14
CA GLY A 39 0.60 -19.44 15.05
C GLY A 39 -0.44 -19.85 16.10
N PRO A 40 -0.17 -20.91 16.88
CA PRO A 40 -1.11 -21.46 17.85
C PRO A 40 -1.40 -20.51 19.04
N ARG A 41 -0.62 -19.43 19.18
CA ARG A 41 -0.83 -18.36 20.17
C ARG A 41 -1.14 -17.00 19.52
N GLY A 42 -1.44 -16.99 18.22
CA GLY A 42 -1.85 -15.77 17.52
C GLY A 42 -3.13 -15.20 18.13
N THR A 43 -3.26 -13.87 18.16
CA THR A 43 -4.46 -13.21 18.66
C THR A 43 -5.40 -12.86 17.51
N MET A 44 -6.72 -12.88 17.77
CA MET A 44 -7.70 -12.41 16.80
C MET A 44 -7.81 -10.88 16.93
N LYS A 45 -7.77 -10.19 15.80
CA LYS A 45 -7.96 -8.73 15.68
C LYS A 45 -9.32 -8.45 15.05
#